data_AF-A0AAE1TSC9-F1
#
_entry.id   AF-A0AAE1TSC9-F1
#
_cell.length_a   1.000
_cell.length_b   1.000
_cell.length_c   1.000
_cell.angle_alpha   90.00
_cell.angle_beta   90.00
_cell.angle_gamma   90.00
#
_symmetry.space_group_name_H-M   'P 1'
#
loop_
_entity.id
_entity.type
_entity.pdbx_description
1 polymer ?
#
loop_
_entity_poly.entity_id
_entity_poly.type
_entity_poly.pdbx_seq_one_letter_code
_entity_poly.pdbx_strand_id
1 'polypeptide(L)'
;MNSEAGRRQLEAFVECQRKGDVGHSFSHLSLALCLLPHLKHQYYNTFLRVFEEWSDTVEETKGIQQALTISEAALSIYPHSPDIQYLLAKILYR
;
A
#
# COMPACT_ATOMS: atom_id res chain seq x y z
N MET A 1 -1.20 -22.14 -8.33
CA MET A 1 -2.47 -21.43 -8.04
C MET A 1 -2.23 -20.00 -7.54
N ASN A 2 -1.41 -19.77 -6.51
CA ASN A 2 -1.15 -18.41 -5.97
C ASN A 2 -0.54 -17.44 -7.00
N SER A 3 0.30 -17.93 -7.91
CA SER A 3 0.95 -17.05 -8.89
C SER A 3 -0.01 -16.41 -9.89
N GLU A 4 -1.07 -17.14 -10.28
CA GLU A 4 -2.09 -16.65 -11.21
C GLU A 4 -2.99 -15.61 -10.52
N ALA A 5 -3.41 -15.90 -9.28
CA ALA A 5 -4.16 -14.95 -8.47
C ALA A 5 -3.36 -13.65 -8.24
N GLY A 6 -2.07 -13.77 -7.91
CA GLY A 6 -1.19 -12.61 -7.73
C GLY A 6 -1.05 -11.76 -9.00
N ARG A 7 -0.94 -12.38 -10.18
CA ARG A 7 -0.90 -11.65 -11.46
C ARG A 7 -2.19 -10.87 -11.71
N ARG A 8 -3.35 -11.48 -11.47
CA ARG A 8 -4.65 -10.78 -11.59
C ARG A 8 -4.75 -9.60 -10.63
N GLN A 9 -4.19 -9.71 -9.43
CA GLN A 9 -4.13 -8.58 -8.50
C GLN A 9 -3.23 -7.46 -9.02
N LEU A 10 -2.10 -7.77 -9.68
CA LEU A 10 -1.26 -6.75 -10.33
C LEU A 10 -1.97 -6.07 -11.52
N GLU A 11 -2.71 -6.83 -12.32
CA GLU A 11 -3.53 -6.27 -13.40
C GLU A 11 -4.62 -5.34 -12.87
N ALA A 12 -5.34 -5.76 -11.82
CA ALA A 12 -6.33 -4.93 -11.15
C ALA A 12 -5.72 -3.68 -10.53
N PHE A 13 -4.54 -3.79 -9.91
CA PHE A 13 -3.78 -2.65 -9.41
C PHE A 13 -3.50 -1.61 -10.52
N VAL A 14 -3.01 -2.03 -11.68
CA VAL A 14 -2.74 -1.12 -12.82
C VAL A 14 -4.02 -0.45 -13.31
N GLU A 15 -5.12 -1.19 -13.36
CA GLU A 15 -6.41 -0.64 -13.76
C GLU A 15 -6.95 0.39 -12.77
N CYS A 16 -6.83 0.13 -11.45
CA CYS A 16 -7.19 1.09 -10.41
C CYS A 16 -6.33 2.35 -10.47
N GLN A 17 -5.02 2.22 -10.71
CA GLN A 17 -4.14 3.39 -10.91
C GLN A 17 -4.57 4.26 -12.09
N ARG A 18 -4.98 3.64 -13.22
CA ARG A 18 -5.48 4.39 -14.38
C ARG A 18 -6.77 5.16 -14.10
N LYS A 19 -7.59 4.65 -13.18
CA LYS A 19 -8.85 5.28 -12.76
C LYS A 19 -8.67 6.32 -11.65
N GLY A 20 -7.46 6.46 -11.09
CA GLY A 20 -7.22 7.30 -9.92
C GLY A 20 -7.81 6.74 -8.62
N ASP A 21 -8.14 5.44 -8.59
CA ASP A 21 -8.67 4.78 -7.40
C ASP A 21 -7.51 4.27 -6.53
N VAL A 22 -6.94 5.20 -5.76
CA VAL A 22 -5.74 4.97 -4.94
C VAL A 22 -5.99 3.90 -3.88
N GLY A 23 -7.18 3.90 -3.26
CA GLY A 23 -7.53 2.95 -2.20
C GLY A 23 -7.57 1.50 -2.71
N HIS A 24 -8.30 1.23 -3.80
CA HIS A 24 -8.30 -0.11 -4.38
C HIS A 24 -6.94 -0.48 -4.99
N SER A 25 -6.22 0.49 -5.57
CA SER A 25 -4.84 0.30 -6.03
C SER A 25 -3.94 -0.20 -4.89
N PHE A 26 -3.99 0.43 -3.71
CA PHE A 26 -3.24 0.01 -2.52
C PHE A 26 -3.61 -1.42 -2.10
N SER A 27 -4.91 -1.74 -2.02
CA SER A 27 -5.37 -3.07 -1.63
C SER A 27 -4.93 -4.16 -2.59
N HIS A 28 -5.10 -3.95 -3.91
CA HIS A 28 -4.69 -4.91 -4.93
C HIS A 28 -3.17 -5.12 -4.94
N LEU A 29 -2.38 -4.05 -4.84
CA LEU A 29 -0.92 -4.17 -4.77
C LEU A 29 -0.47 -4.91 -3.50
N SER A 30 -1.04 -4.59 -2.34
CA SER A 30 -0.72 -5.27 -1.07
C SER A 30 -0.98 -6.77 -1.17
N LEU A 31 -2.15 -7.16 -1.69
CA LEU A 31 -2.50 -8.57 -1.86
C LEU A 31 -1.62 -9.28 -2.90
N ALA A 32 -1.30 -8.61 -4.01
CA ALA A 32 -0.36 -9.13 -5.00
C ALA A 32 1.00 -9.46 -4.38
N LEU A 33 1.53 -8.57 -3.52
CA LEU A 33 2.82 -8.73 -2.86
C LEU A 33 2.81 -9.78 -1.74
N CYS A 34 1.65 -10.04 -1.12
CA CYS A 34 1.46 -11.21 -0.25
C CYS A 34 1.52 -12.51 -1.05
N LEU A 35 0.89 -12.55 -2.23
CA LEU A 35 0.83 -13.75 -3.07
C LEU A 35 2.13 -14.00 -3.86
N LEU A 36 2.87 -12.94 -4.16
CA LEU A 36 4.09 -12.92 -4.98
C LEU A 36 5.24 -12.22 -4.22
N PRO A 37 5.74 -12.80 -3.11
CA PRO A 37 6.73 -12.13 -2.26
C PRO A 37 8.05 -11.81 -2.97
N HIS A 38 8.42 -12.55 -4.01
CA HIS A 38 9.61 -12.28 -4.83
C HIS A 38 9.56 -10.94 -5.58
N LEU A 39 8.36 -10.35 -5.74
CA LEU A 39 8.19 -9.04 -6.37
C LEU A 39 8.28 -7.87 -5.40
N LYS A 40 8.34 -8.11 -4.09
CA LYS A 40 8.38 -7.05 -3.07
C LYS A 40 9.52 -6.05 -3.28
N HIS A 41 10.70 -6.51 -3.68
CA HIS A 41 11.81 -5.59 -3.96
C HIS A 41 11.55 -4.73 -5.20
N GLN A 42 11.06 -5.34 -6.29
CA GLN A 42 10.75 -4.65 -7.54
C GLN A 42 9.67 -3.57 -7.36
N TYR A 43 8.65 -3.84 -6.55
CA TYR A 43 7.50 -2.93 -6.37
C TYR A 43 7.63 -2.00 -5.17
N TYR A 44 8.74 -2.01 -4.44
CA TYR A 44 8.89 -1.25 -3.19
C TYR A 44 8.60 0.24 -3.38
N ASN A 45 9.23 0.89 -4.37
CA ASN A 45 9.03 2.33 -4.62
C ASN A 45 7.59 2.64 -5.05
N THR A 46 7.00 1.77 -5.87
CA THR A 46 5.59 1.90 -6.29
C THR A 46 4.65 1.77 -5.10
N PHE A 47 4.92 0.81 -4.22
CA PHE A 47 4.15 0.58 -3.00
C PHE A 47 4.23 1.79 -2.07
N LEU A 48 5.44 2.32 -1.82
CA LEU A 48 5.63 3.51 -0.98
C LEU A 48 4.83 4.70 -1.48
N ARG A 49 4.89 5.00 -2.78
CA ARG A 49 4.14 6.12 -3.37
C ARG A 49 2.63 5.95 -3.18
N VAL A 50 2.11 4.76 -3.48
CA VAL A 50 0.66 4.46 -3.36
C VAL A 50 0.22 4.48 -1.90
N PHE A 51 1.07 3.99 -0.99
CA PHE A 51 0.83 4.05 0.45
C PHE A 51 0.76 5.49 0.95
N GLU A 52 1.75 6.34 0.62
CA GLU A 52 1.77 7.74 1.04
C GLU A 52 0.54 8.51 0.55
N GLU A 53 0.22 8.37 -0.74
CA GLU A 53 -0.95 9.01 -1.35
C GLU A 53 -2.25 8.55 -0.67
N TRP A 54 -2.37 7.26 -0.38
CA TRP A 54 -3.56 6.71 0.28
C TRP A 54 -3.64 7.11 1.76
N SER A 55 -2.52 7.10 2.48
CA SER A 55 -2.50 7.49 3.89
C SER A 55 -2.85 8.95 4.08
N ASP A 56 -2.32 9.84 3.23
CA ASP A 56 -2.67 11.27 3.25
C ASP A 56 -4.18 11.46 2.94
N THR A 57 -4.70 10.79 1.89
CA THR A 57 -6.13 10.85 1.55
C THR A 57 -7.03 10.39 2.69
N VAL A 58 -6.66 9.32 3.39
CA VAL A 58 -7.46 8.76 4.48
C VAL A 58 -7.35 9.59 5.76
N GLU A 59 -6.17 10.13 6.06
CA GLU A 59 -6.01 11.09 7.15
C GLU A 59 -6.97 12.28 6.96
N GLU A 60 -7.00 12.85 5.75
CA GLU A 60 -7.86 14.00 5.42
C GLU A 60 -9.36 13.66 5.44
N THR A 61 -9.76 12.50 4.93
CA THR A 61 -11.18 12.18 4.68
C THR A 61 -11.84 11.32 5.76
N LYS A 62 -11.07 10.55 6.53
CA LYS A 62 -11.55 9.60 7.55
C LYS A 62 -10.92 9.82 8.91
N GLY A 63 -9.83 10.58 9.00
CA GLY A 63 -9.15 10.91 10.23
C GLY A 63 -7.95 10.01 10.52
N ILE A 64 -7.17 10.43 11.53
CA ILE A 64 -5.88 9.85 11.88
C ILE A 64 -5.95 8.35 12.19
N GLN A 65 -7.02 7.88 12.85
CA GLN A 65 -7.14 6.47 13.28
C GLN A 65 -7.14 5.51 12.08
N GLN A 66 -7.81 5.87 10.98
CA GLN A 66 -7.84 5.06 9.78
C GLN A 66 -6.50 5.10 9.03
N ALA A 67 -5.79 6.24 9.06
CA ALA A 67 -4.44 6.35 8.50
C ALA A 67 -3.44 5.46 9.27
N LEU A 68 -3.59 5.33 10.59
CA LEU A 68 -2.80 4.39 11.40
C LEU A 68 -3.07 2.93 11.01
N THR A 69 -4.33 2.55 10.81
CA THR A 69 -4.69 1.19 10.35
C THR A 69 -4.07 0.86 8.99
N ILE A 70 -4.01 1.82 8.06
CA ILE A 70 -3.35 1.62 6.75
C ILE A 70 -1.84 1.46 6.93
N SER A 71 -1.24 2.21 7.85
CA SER A 71 0.18 2.10 8.17
C SER A 71 0.53 0.73 8.77
N GLU A 72 -0.31 0.19 9.65
CA GLU A 72 -0.19 -1.18 10.17
C GLU A 72 -0.27 -2.22 9.03
N ALA A 73 -1.23 -2.05 8.11
CA ALA A 73 -1.34 -2.90 6.94
C ALA A 73 -0.07 -2.83 6.08
N ALA A 74 0.50 -1.64 5.86
CA ALA A 74 1.72 -1.45 5.09
C ALA A 74 2.94 -2.13 5.75
N LEU A 75 3.07 -2.01 7.08
CA LEU A 75 4.11 -2.69 7.85
C LEU A 75 3.94 -4.22 7.85
N SER A 76 2.73 -4.76 7.69
CA SER A 76 2.57 -6.21 7.51
C SER A 76 3.20 -6.72 6.20
N ILE A 77 3.27 -5.86 5.17
CA ILE A 77 3.90 -6.18 3.89
C ILE A 77 5.42 -5.94 3.96
N TYR A 78 5.85 -4.84 4.57
CA TYR A 78 7.25 -4.44 4.73
C TYR A 78 7.59 -4.09 6.20
N PRO A 79 7.81 -5.09 7.07
CA PRO A 79 7.94 -4.88 8.52
C PRO A 79 9.12 -4.02 8.96
N HIS A 80 10.18 -4.00 8.16
CA HIS A 80 11.43 -3.32 8.48
C HIS A 80 11.70 -2.13 7.54
N SER A 81 10.67 -1.59 6.89
CA SER A 81 10.81 -0.42 6.03
C SER A 81 10.98 0.85 6.88
N PRO A 82 12.15 1.52 6.83
CA PRO A 82 12.33 2.79 7.52
C PRO A 82 11.46 3.89 6.91
N ASP A 83 11.17 3.82 5.60
CA ASP A 83 10.34 4.81 4.90
C ASP A 83 8.88 4.76 5.38
N ILE A 84 8.31 3.56 5.55
CA ILE A 84 6.95 3.40 6.09
C ILE A 84 6.91 3.84 7.56
N GLN A 85 7.93 3.53 8.35
CA GLN A 85 8.03 3.98 9.74
C GLN A 85 8.11 5.51 9.83
N TYR A 86 8.86 6.15 8.91
CA TYR A 86 8.93 7.60 8.82
C TYR A 86 7.57 8.22 8.47
N LEU A 87 6.86 7.67 7.49
CA LEU A 87 5.52 8.15 7.12
C LEU A 87 4.50 7.97 8.26
N LEU A 88 4.55 6.85 8.98
CA LEU A 88 3.75 6.66 10.19
C LEU A 88 4.06 7.71 11.26
N ALA A 89 5.35 8.00 11.51
CA ALA A 89 5.75 9.04 12.45
C ALA A 89 5.23 10.43 12.02
N LYS A 90 5.30 10.75 10.72
CA LYS A 90 4.76 12.00 10.17
C LYS A 90 3.26 12.15 10.46
N ILE A 91 2.47 11.07 10.39
CA ILE A 91 1.04 11.08 10.72
C ILE A 91 0.82 11.32 12.23
N LEU A 92 1.62 10.68 13.09
CA LEU A 92 1.45 10.74 14.55
C LEU A 92 1.84 12.10 15.18
N TYR A 93 2.73 12.85 14.54
CA TYR A 93 3.33 14.07 15.11
C TYR A 93 3.00 15.35 14.32
N ARG A 94 1.94 15.32 13.51
CA ARG A 94 1.34 16.51 12.88
C ARG A 94 0.44 17.27 13.85
#